data_AF-A0A354SFQ3-F1
#
_entry.id   AF-A0A354SFQ3-F1
#
_cell.length_a   1.000
_cell.length_b   1.000
_cell.length_c   1.000
_cell.angle_alpha   90.00
_cell.angle_beta   90.00
_cell.angle_gamma   90.00
#
_symmetry.space_group_name_H-M   'P 1'
#
loop_
_entity.id
_entity.type
_entity.pdbx_description
1 polymer ?
#
loop_
_entity_poly.entity_id
_entity_poly.type
_entity_poly.pdbx_seq_one_letter_code
_entity_poly.pdbx_strand_id
1 'polypeptide(L)' 'MEKQMKIDMSPEAIAKRLKIVNELRRTCLSLANSSTGKDILKKNSTKSVQRTSRSLGFEGDHAYDVEIVDYH' A
#
# COMPACT_ATOMS: atom_id res chain seq x y z
N MET A 1 13.02 -29.60 -18.18
CA MET A 1 12.44 -29.80 -16.83
C MET A 1 12.29 -28.43 -16.16
N GLU A 2 11.07 -27.94 -16.00
CA GLU A 2 10.83 -26.73 -15.20
C GLU A 2 11.06 -27.04 -13.73
N LYS A 3 11.92 -26.27 -13.07
CA LYS A 3 12.16 -26.38 -11.63
C LYS A 3 10.94 -25.80 -10.91
N GLN A 4 10.00 -26.65 -10.49
CA GLN A 4 8.92 -26.23 -9.60
C GLN A 4 9.53 -25.59 -8.34
N MET A 5 9.28 -24.30 -8.14
CA MET A 5 9.69 -23.59 -6.94
C MET A 5 8.83 -24.09 -5.78
N LYS A 6 9.35 -25.03 -4.99
CA LYS A 6 8.68 -25.50 -3.77
C LYS A 6 8.73 -24.38 -2.74
N ILE A 7 7.59 -23.72 -2.53
CA ILE A 7 7.44 -22.71 -1.49
C ILE A 7 7.37 -23.42 -0.14
N ASP A 8 8.30 -23.08 0.76
CA ASP A 8 8.25 -23.54 2.14
C ASP A 8 7.03 -22.95 2.85
N MET A 9 6.06 -23.79 3.20
CA MET A 9 4.82 -23.43 3.88
C MET A 9 4.85 -23.76 5.39
N SER A 10 6.03 -23.98 5.97
CA SER A 10 6.17 -24.11 7.42
C SER A 10 5.65 -22.86 8.14
N PRO A 11 5.09 -23.00 9.36
CA PRO A 11 4.63 -21.87 10.16
C PRO A 11 5.70 -20.78 10.32
N GLU A 12 6.96 -21.17 10.52
CA GLU A 12 8.10 -20.26 10.68
C GLU A 12 8.36 -19.45 9.40
N ALA A 13 8.32 -20.09 8.24
CA ALA A 13 8.51 -19.41 6.97
C ALA A 13 7.34 -18.47 6.66
N ILE A 14 6.11 -18.86 6.98
CA ILE A 14 4.93 -17.99 6.86
C ILE A 14 5.07 -16.77 7.79
N ALA A 15 5.41 -16.98 9.07
CA ALA A 15 5.58 -15.89 10.03
C ALA A 15 6.65 -14.88 9.59
N LYS A 16 7.79 -15.35 9.06
CA LYS A 16 8.82 -14.46 8.50
C LYS A 16 8.32 -13.63 7.33
N ARG A 17 7.57 -14.23 6.40
CA ARG A 17 6.98 -13.50 5.26
C ARG A 17 5.98 -12.46 5.72
N LEU A 18 5.09 -12.82 6.66
CA LEU A 18 4.13 -11.88 7.23
C LEU A 18 4.83 -10.70 7.94
N LYS A 19 5.93 -10.95 8.65
CA LYS A 19 6.74 -9.89 9.27
C LYS A 19 7.28 -8.91 8.21
N ILE A 20 7.87 -9.44 7.14
CA ILE A 20 8.42 -8.62 6.03
C ILE A 20 7.30 -7.80 5.38
N VAL A 21 6.13 -8.41 5.11
CA VAL A 21 4.98 -7.70 4.54
C VAL A 21 4.51 -6.57 5.46
N ASN A 22 4.48 -6.79 6.77
CA ASN A 22 4.10 -5.74 7.71
C ASN A 22 5.12 -4.60 7.76
N GLU A 23 6.42 -4.90 7.71
CA GLU A 23 7.48 -3.88 7.63
C GLU A 23 7.37 -3.07 6.33
N LEU A 24 7.17 -3.74 5.19
CA LEU A 24 6.94 -3.08 3.90
C LEU A 24 5.72 -2.15 3.95
N ARG A 25 4.59 -2.64 4.49
CA ARG A 25 3.36 -1.85 4.65
C ARG A 25 3.61 -0.57 5.45
N ARG A 26 4.34 -0.67 6.58
CA ARG A 26 4.68 0.50 7.42
C ARG A 26 5.55 1.50 6.67
N THR A 27 6.57 1.04 5.94
CA THR A 27 7.44 1.92 5.15
C THR A 27 6.65 2.66 4.06
N CYS A 28 5.78 1.96 3.34
CA CYS A 28 4.93 2.59 2.32
C CYS A 28 4.00 3.65 2.94
N LEU A 29 3.40 3.37 4.09
CA LEU A 29 2.56 4.33 4.82
C LEU A 29 3.37 5.56 5.26
N SER A 30 4.57 5.37 5.81
CA SER A 30 5.46 6.48 6.19
C SER A 30 5.86 7.31 4.97
N LEU A 31 6.12 6.68 3.82
CA LEU A 31 6.47 7.38 2.59
C LEU A 31 5.28 8.19 2.05
N ALA A 32 4.07 7.62 2.03
CA ALA A 32 2.85 8.32 1.62
C ALA A 32 2.56 9.54 2.50
N ASN A 33 2.80 9.42 3.81
CA ASN A 33 2.60 10.50 4.78
C ASN A 33 3.75 11.51 4.88
N SER A 34 4.87 11.28 4.19
CA SER A 34 5.99 12.20 4.15
C SER A 34 5.64 13.54 3.49
N SER A 35 6.44 14.58 3.73
CA SER A 35 6.29 15.88 3.06
C SER A 35 6.33 15.74 1.54
N THR A 36 7.29 14.97 1.03
CA THR A 36 7.41 14.67 -0.41
C THR A 36 6.18 13.93 -0.94
N GLY A 37 5.65 12.96 -0.19
CA GLY A 37 4.42 12.24 -0.56
C GLY A 37 3.21 13.18 -0.67
N LYS A 38 3.06 14.07 0.32
CA LYS A 38 2.02 15.12 0.33
C LYS A 38 2.19 16.10 -0.83
N ASP A 39 3.41 16.50 -1.15
CA ASP A 39 3.70 17.41 -2.26
C ASP A 39 3.40 16.78 -3.61
N ILE A 40 3.74 15.50 -3.79
CA ILE A 40 3.39 14.73 -5.00
C ILE A 40 1.87 14.66 -5.15
N LEU A 41 1.14 14.34 -4.07
CA LEU A 41 -0.33 14.27 -4.10
C LEU A 41 -0.97 15.61 -4.44
N LYS A 42 -0.46 16.71 -3.87
CA LYS A 42 -0.93 18.07 -4.17
C LYS A 42 -0.67 18.47 -5.63
N LYS A 43 0.50 18.12 -6.16
CA LYS A 43 0.89 18.43 -7.55
C LYS A 43 0.19 17.53 -8.58
N ASN A 44 -0.19 16.32 -8.18
CA ASN A 44 -0.80 15.31 -9.04
C ASN A 44 -2.20 14.96 -8.55
N SER A 45 -3.20 15.70 -9.01
CA SER A 45 -4.62 15.46 -8.72
C SER A 45 -5.24 14.33 -9.56
N THR A 46 -4.42 13.49 -10.20
CA THR A 46 -4.95 12.39 -11.01
C THR A 46 -5.60 11.34 -10.11
N LYS A 47 -6.74 10.81 -10.55
CA LYS A 47 -7.48 9.78 -9.79
C LYS A 47 -6.61 8.56 -9.45
N SER A 48 -5.64 8.22 -10.32
CA SER A 48 -4.71 7.11 -10.07
C SER A 48 -3.82 7.37 -8.86
N VAL A 49 -3.20 8.56 -8.77
CA VAL A 49 -2.31 8.90 -7.66
C VAL A 49 -3.09 8.98 -6.34
N GLN A 50 -4.30 9.53 -6.36
CA GLN A 50 -5.17 9.56 -5.17
C GLN A 50 -5.58 8.17 -4.71
N ARG A 51 -6.00 7.29 -5.63
CA ARG A 51 -6.35 5.89 -5.31
C ARG A 51 -5.16 5.15 -4.72
N THR A 52 -4.00 5.23 -5.35
CA THR A 52 -2.77 4.60 -4.85
C THR A 52 -2.42 5.13 -3.45
N SER A 53 -2.48 6.45 -3.23
CA SER A 53 -2.19 7.04 -1.91
C SER A 53 -3.15 6.54 -0.82
N ARG A 54 -4.45 6.47 -1.10
CA ARG A 54 -5.45 5.93 -0.17
C ARG A 54 -5.23 4.45 0.14
N SER A 55 -4.92 3.62 -0.87
CA SER A 55 -4.59 2.20 -0.66
C SER A 55 -3.34 1.99 0.20
N LEU A 56 -2.45 2.99 0.27
CA LEU A 56 -1.28 2.99 1.15
C LEU A 56 -1.59 3.52 2.56
N GLY A 57 -2.84 3.90 2.85
CA GLY A 57 -3.30 4.35 4.17
C GLY A 57 -3.19 5.86 4.41
N PHE A 58 -3.17 6.67 3.34
CA PHE A 58 -3.23 8.12 3.46
C PHE A 58 -4.67 8.59 3.75
N GLU A 59 -4.90 9.08 4.97
CA GLU A 59 -6.14 9.75 5.40
C GLU A 59 -5.90 11.26 5.41
N GLY A 60 -6.15 11.94 4.29
CA GLY A 60 -6.10 13.40 4.24
C GLY A 60 -7.47 14.01 4.55
N ASP A 61 -7.52 14.98 5.46
CA ASP A 61 -8.73 15.74 5.91
C ASP A 61 -9.50 16.51 4.83
N HIS A 62 -9.09 16.40 3.57
CA HIS A 62 -9.83 16.97 2.44
C HIS A 62 -10.15 15.84 1.47
N ALA A 63 -11.13 15.04 1.89
CA ALA A 63 -11.95 14.22 1.02
C ALA A 63 -12.67 15.12 0.01
N TYR A 64 -11.99 15.51 -1.06
CA TYR A 64 -12.70 15.88 -2.28
C TYR A 64 -13.28 14.58 -2.85
N ASP A 65 -14.58 14.42 -2.64
CA ASP A 65 -15.53 13.52 -3.29
C ASP A 65 -14.92 12.40 -4.14
N VAL A 66 -14.63 11.28 -3.48
CA VAL A 66 -14.54 10.00 -4.18
C VAL A 66 -15.52 9.09 -3.48
N GLU A 67 -16.67 8.92 -4.12
CA GLU A 67 -17.61 7.84 -3.85
C GLU A 67 -16.80 6.54 -3.73
N ILE A 68 -16.73 6.03 -2.51
CA ILE A 68 -16.28 4.67 -2.26
C ILE A 68 -17.39 3.81 -2.83
N VAL A 69 -17.16 3.24 -4.02
CA VAL A 69 -18.02 2.19 -4.54
C VAL A 69 -17.66 0.94 -3.73
N ASP A 70 -18.52 0.61 -2.77
CA ASP A 70 -18.51 -0.68 -2.08
C ASP A 70 -18.53 -1.78 -3.15
N TYR A 71 -17.48 -2.60 -3.17
CA TYR A 71 -17.50 -3.87 -3.89
C TYR A 71 -18.23 -4.87 -2.99
N HIS A 72 -19.53 -5.06 -3.28
CA HIS A 72 -20.29 -6.23 -2.85
C HIS A 72 -19.76 -7.52 -3.48
#